data_AF-A0A1Q9NI66-F1
#
_entry.id   AF-A0A1Q9NI66-F1
#
_cell.length_a   1.000
_cell.length_b   1.000
_cell.length_c   1.000
_cell.angle_alpha   90.00
_cell.angle_beta   90.00
_cell.angle_gamma   90.00
#
_symmetry.space_group_name_H-M   'P 1'
#
loop_
_entity.id
_entity.type
_entity.pdbx_description
1 polymer ?
#
loop_
_entity_poly.entity_id
_entity_poly.type
_entity_poly.pdbx_seq_one_letter_code
_entity_poly.pdbx_strand_id
1 'polypeptide(L)'
;MFRDKVLEHIAAKGAFVDVRSPEEFSGERLHIPGYPNEGALRGGHIPGANSIPWSSAVKEDGSFKSLEDLKEIYFTKNEINPDNELIVYCRIGERSAHSWFVLKYLLGLNNVRNYDGSWTEYGNLVGVPIEK
;
A
#
# COMPACT_ATOMS: atom_id res chain seq x y z
N MET A 1 -7.77 14.35 7.23
CA MET A 1 -9.18 14.14 6.81
C MET A 1 -9.37 12.84 6.00
N PHE A 2 -8.42 11.88 6.05
CA PHE A 2 -8.50 10.62 5.30
C PHE A 2 -8.70 9.37 6.19
N ARG A 3 -8.32 9.42 7.48
CA ARG A 3 -8.47 8.31 8.44
C ARG A 3 -9.87 7.69 8.48
N ASP A 4 -10.91 8.51 8.67
CA ASP A 4 -12.26 7.97 8.84
C ASP A 4 -12.74 7.27 7.56
N LYS A 5 -12.32 7.76 6.37
CA LYS A 5 -12.57 7.10 5.09
C LYS A 5 -11.84 5.76 4.97
N VAL A 6 -10.63 5.63 5.54
CA VAL A 6 -9.91 4.35 5.59
C VAL A 6 -10.67 3.36 6.47
N LEU A 7 -11.18 3.80 7.63
CA LEU A 7 -11.98 2.94 8.51
C LEU A 7 -13.31 2.52 7.87
N GLU A 8 -13.99 3.43 7.17
CA GLU A 8 -15.17 3.12 6.36
C GLU A 8 -14.85 2.11 5.26
N HIS A 9 -13.71 2.27 4.56
CA HIS A 9 -13.27 1.34 3.52
C HIS A 9 -12.96 -0.05 4.09
N ILE A 10 -12.34 -0.14 5.27
CA ILE A 10 -12.14 -1.41 5.99
C ILE A 10 -13.48 -2.05 6.33
N ALA A 11 -14.43 -1.29 6.89
CA ALA A 11 -15.75 -1.79 7.24
C ALA A 11 -16.52 -2.31 6.02
N ALA A 12 -16.32 -1.69 4.85
CA ALA A 12 -16.86 -2.11 3.57
C ALA A 12 -16.10 -3.28 2.92
N LYS A 13 -15.03 -3.79 3.55
CA LYS A 13 -14.11 -4.81 2.99
C LYS A 13 -13.51 -4.39 1.64
N GLY A 14 -13.20 -3.10 1.52
CA GLY A 14 -12.58 -2.53 0.34
C GLY A 14 -11.14 -3.00 0.12
N ALA A 15 -10.65 -2.86 -1.10
CA ALA A 15 -9.31 -3.31 -1.47
C ALA A 15 -8.22 -2.34 -0.98
N PHE A 16 -7.13 -2.91 -0.47
CA PHE A 16 -5.94 -2.19 -0.04
C PHE A 16 -4.68 -2.78 -0.69
N VAL A 17 -3.71 -1.91 -0.99
CA VAL A 17 -2.35 -2.32 -1.37
C VAL A 17 -1.35 -1.66 -0.42
N ASP A 18 -0.58 -2.50 0.26
CA ASP A 18 0.56 -2.11 1.07
C ASP A 18 1.83 -2.21 0.23
N VAL A 19 2.52 -1.08 0.03
CA VAL A 19 3.72 -1.04 -0.83
C VAL A 19 5.04 -1.06 -0.06
N ARG A 20 4.97 -1.34 1.24
CA ARG A 20 6.13 -1.51 2.11
C ARG A 20 6.84 -2.84 1.85
N SER A 21 7.94 -3.10 2.54
CA SER A 21 8.61 -4.39 2.43
C SER A 21 7.76 -5.53 3.05
N PRO A 22 7.97 -6.79 2.63
CA PRO A 22 7.27 -7.93 3.24
C PRO A 22 7.44 -8.02 4.76
N GLU A 23 8.60 -7.62 5.30
CA GLU A 23 8.88 -7.61 6.74
C GLU A 23 8.14 -6.49 7.48
N GLU A 24 7.93 -5.34 6.82
CA GLU A 24 7.07 -4.27 7.35
C GLU A 24 5.59 -4.71 7.35
N PHE A 25 5.17 -5.45 6.32
CA PHE A 25 3.82 -5.98 6.14
C PHE A 25 3.49 -7.06 7.18
N SER A 26 4.35 -8.05 7.39
CA SER A 26 4.16 -9.11 8.40
C SER A 26 4.26 -8.59 9.84
N GLY A 27 4.76 -7.37 10.01
CA GLY A 27 5.00 -6.76 11.32
C GLY A 27 6.22 -7.30 12.05
N GLU A 28 7.07 -8.09 11.38
CA GLU A 28 8.40 -8.47 11.87
C GLU A 28 9.31 -7.24 12.05
N ARG A 29 9.06 -6.18 11.27
CA ARG A 29 9.76 -4.91 11.37
C ARG A 29 8.80 -3.74 11.42
N LEU A 30 9.18 -2.74 12.21
CA LEU A 30 8.46 -1.47 12.29
C LEU A 30 9.03 -0.40 11.34
N HIS A 31 10.18 -0.68 10.73
CA HIS A 31 10.91 0.25 9.87
C HIS A 31 11.92 -0.47 8.95
N ILE A 32 12.32 0.21 7.88
CA ILE A 32 13.37 -0.23 6.95
C ILE A 32 14.73 -0.25 7.69
N PRO A 33 15.57 -1.29 7.51
CA PRO A 33 16.93 -1.30 8.07
C PRO A 33 17.75 -0.11 7.56
N GLY A 34 18.37 0.64 8.49
CA GLY A 34 19.25 1.78 8.17
C GLY A 34 18.58 3.16 8.14
N TYR A 35 17.27 3.26 8.40
CA TYR A 35 16.55 4.54 8.51
C TYR A 35 16.05 4.82 9.94
N PRO A 36 15.89 6.09 10.34
CA PRO A 36 15.34 6.46 11.63
C PRO A 36 13.97 5.82 11.88
N ASN A 37 13.72 5.45 13.14
CA ASN A 37 12.44 4.93 13.58
C ASN A 37 11.42 6.08 13.70
N GLU A 38 10.77 6.42 12.59
CA GLU A 38 9.60 7.32 12.51
C GLU A 38 8.34 6.58 13.02
N GLY A 39 8.45 6.09 14.25
CA GLY A 39 7.83 4.85 14.72
C GLY A 39 6.31 4.74 14.71
N ALA A 40 5.85 3.59 14.22
CA ALA A 40 4.55 3.03 14.57
C ALA A 40 4.69 2.18 15.86
N LEU A 41 3.75 2.32 16.78
CA LEU A 41 3.67 1.51 18.01
C LEU A 41 3.27 0.05 17.75
N ARG A 42 2.76 -0.25 16.55
CA ARG A 42 2.32 -1.58 16.14
C ARG A 42 2.86 -1.93 14.75
N GLY A 43 3.30 -3.18 14.62
CA GLY A 43 3.68 -3.79 13.33
C GLY A 43 2.53 -4.64 12.78
N GLY A 44 2.54 -4.84 11.48
CA GLY A 44 1.50 -5.54 10.73
C GLY A 44 1.04 -4.71 9.55
N HIS A 45 -0.17 -4.96 9.08
CA HIS A 45 -0.80 -4.28 7.96
C HIS A 45 -2.30 -4.06 8.22
N ILE A 46 -2.95 -3.28 7.34
CA ILE A 46 -4.41 -3.11 7.34
C ILE A 46 -5.03 -4.46 6.93
N PRO A 47 -6.05 -4.98 7.63
CA PRO A 47 -6.62 -6.29 7.33
C PRO A 47 -7.05 -6.46 5.88
N GLY A 48 -6.70 -7.60 5.27
CA GLY A 48 -7.00 -7.91 3.88
C GLY A 48 -6.21 -7.10 2.84
N ALA A 49 -5.18 -6.35 3.24
CA ALA A 49 -4.31 -5.66 2.29
C ALA A 49 -3.41 -6.63 1.51
N ASN A 50 -3.23 -6.38 0.22
CA ASN A 50 -2.26 -7.09 -0.60
C ASN A 50 -0.85 -6.47 -0.44
N SER A 51 0.16 -7.29 -0.20
CA SER A 51 1.56 -6.86 -0.12
C SER A 51 2.19 -6.79 -1.51
N ILE A 52 2.34 -5.58 -2.05
CA ILE A 52 2.93 -5.34 -3.37
C ILE A 52 3.99 -4.25 -3.24
N PRO A 53 5.25 -4.61 -2.90
CA PRO A 53 6.32 -3.64 -2.71
C PRO A 53 6.47 -2.71 -3.92
N TRP A 54 6.63 -1.40 -3.68
CA TRP A 54 6.71 -0.40 -4.76
C TRP A 54 7.79 -0.72 -5.80
N SER A 55 8.89 -1.35 -5.37
CA SER A 55 10.01 -1.77 -6.20
C SER A 55 9.63 -2.82 -7.25
N SER A 56 8.52 -3.55 -7.06
CA SER A 56 8.02 -4.52 -8.04
C SER A 56 7.61 -3.86 -9.37
N ALA A 57 7.25 -2.57 -9.34
CA ALA A 57 6.80 -1.81 -10.51
C ALA A 57 7.94 -1.16 -11.32
N VAL A 58 9.19 -1.25 -10.85
CA VAL A 58 10.36 -0.69 -11.53
C VAL A 58 11.37 -1.76 -11.91
N LYS A 59 12.23 -1.44 -12.87
CA LYS A 59 13.42 -2.23 -13.24
C LYS A 59 14.62 -1.80 -12.40
N GLU A 60 15.73 -2.51 -12.53
CA GLU A 60 16.99 -2.22 -11.82
C GLU A 60 17.55 -0.83 -12.13
N ASP A 61 17.28 -0.29 -13.33
CA ASP A 61 17.68 1.05 -13.75
C ASP A 61 16.74 2.17 -13.23
N GLY A 62 15.70 1.80 -12.47
CA GLY A 62 14.70 2.72 -11.94
C GLY A 62 13.59 3.11 -12.92
N SER A 63 13.61 2.62 -14.16
CA SER A 63 12.51 2.83 -15.11
C SER A 63 11.29 1.98 -14.75
N PHE A 64 10.09 2.45 -15.10
CA PHE A 64 8.88 1.64 -14.94
C PHE A 64 8.95 0.37 -15.80
N LYS A 65 8.35 -0.71 -15.29
CA LYS A 65 8.13 -1.94 -16.08
C LYS A 65 7.12 -1.71 -17.22
N SER A 66 7.07 -2.65 -18.16
CA SER A 66 6.12 -2.58 -19.28
C SER A 66 4.68 -2.62 -18.77
N LEU A 67 3.73 -2.15 -19.59
CA LEU A 67 2.32 -2.20 -19.25
C LEU A 67 1.85 -3.64 -18.98
N GLU A 68 2.36 -4.59 -19.76
CA GLU A 68 2.07 -6.01 -19.65
C GLU A 68 2.56 -6.58 -18.31
N ASP A 69 3.79 -6.28 -17.92
CA ASP A 69 4.36 -6.72 -16.64
C ASP A 69 3.60 -6.12 -15.45
N LEU A 70 3.22 -4.85 -15.55
CA LEU A 70 2.43 -4.18 -14.51
C LEU A 70 1.04 -4.82 -14.38
N LYS A 71 0.35 -5.09 -15.50
CA LYS A 71 -0.94 -5.82 -15.46
C LYS A 71 -0.80 -7.19 -14.83
N GLU A 72 0.26 -7.92 -15.18
CA GLU A 72 0.54 -9.24 -14.60
C GLU A 72 0.76 -9.16 -13.08
N ILE A 73 1.55 -8.18 -12.61
CA ILE A 73 1.80 -7.97 -11.19
C ILE A 73 0.50 -7.64 -10.44
N TYR A 74 -0.24 -6.63 -10.90
CA TYR A 74 -1.38 -6.13 -10.13
C TYR A 74 -2.65 -6.96 -10.33
N PHE A 75 -3.03 -7.29 -11.56
CA PHE A 75 -4.32 -7.91 -11.85
C PHE A 75 -4.29 -9.43 -11.83
N THR A 76 -3.25 -10.05 -12.39
CA THR A 76 -3.16 -11.52 -12.46
C THR A 76 -2.67 -12.10 -11.14
N LYS A 77 -1.51 -11.63 -10.65
CA LYS A 77 -0.83 -12.25 -9.49
C LYS A 77 -1.41 -11.84 -8.15
N ASN A 78 -1.89 -10.61 -8.04
CA ASN A 78 -2.42 -10.05 -6.80
C ASN A 78 -3.93 -9.78 -6.87
N GLU A 79 -4.58 -10.22 -7.96
CA GLU A 79 -6.04 -10.21 -8.12
C GLU A 79 -6.69 -8.85 -7.86
N ILE A 80 -5.97 -7.76 -8.14
CA ILE A 80 -6.51 -6.40 -7.99
C ILE A 80 -7.57 -6.18 -9.06
N ASN A 81 -8.82 -6.05 -8.63
CA ASN A 81 -9.92 -5.71 -9.52
C ASN A 81 -9.88 -4.21 -9.89
N PRO A 82 -9.72 -3.84 -11.17
CA PRO A 82 -9.62 -2.44 -11.60
C PRO A 82 -10.92 -1.64 -11.43
N ASP A 83 -12.07 -2.30 -11.28
CA ASP A 83 -13.38 -1.64 -11.09
C ASP A 83 -13.64 -1.26 -9.63
N ASN A 84 -12.94 -1.89 -8.69
CA ASN A 84 -13.09 -1.65 -7.26
C ASN A 84 -12.38 -0.36 -6.84
N GLU A 85 -12.89 0.26 -5.77
CA GLU A 85 -12.14 1.31 -5.09
C GLU A 85 -10.91 0.73 -4.39
N LEU A 86 -9.76 1.31 -4.68
CA LEU A 86 -8.45 0.86 -4.19
C LEU A 86 -7.76 1.96 -3.40
N ILE A 87 -7.29 1.63 -2.20
CA ILE A 87 -6.47 2.51 -1.38
C ILE A 87 -5.05 1.95 -1.31
N VAL A 88 -4.07 2.79 -1.62
CA VAL A 88 -2.64 2.45 -1.58
C VAL A 88 -1.98 3.22 -0.44
N TYR A 89 -1.14 2.56 0.33
CA TYR A 89 -0.43 3.17 1.45
C TYR A 89 0.97 2.60 1.65
N CYS A 90 1.82 3.35 2.33
CA CYS A 90 3.15 2.89 2.72
C CYS A 90 3.42 3.25 4.20
N ARG A 91 4.50 4.00 4.47
CA ARG A 91 4.84 4.52 5.79
C ARG A 91 4.48 6.00 5.94
N ILE A 92 4.93 6.88 5.04
CA ILE A 92 4.64 8.34 5.08
C ILE A 92 4.15 8.90 3.74
N GLY A 93 3.61 8.05 2.87
CA GLY A 93 2.99 8.47 1.61
C GLY A 93 3.92 8.57 0.40
N GLU A 94 5.24 8.45 0.57
CA GLU A 94 6.25 8.66 -0.49
C GLU A 94 6.28 7.50 -1.50
N ARG A 95 6.39 6.28 -1.00
CA ARG A 95 6.39 5.05 -1.82
C ARG A 95 5.01 4.77 -2.40
N SER A 96 3.94 5.08 -1.66
CA SER A 96 2.57 4.88 -2.13
C SER A 96 2.14 5.89 -3.18
N ALA A 97 2.70 7.11 -3.20
CA ALA A 97 2.51 8.05 -4.30
C ALA A 97 3.04 7.50 -5.63
N HIS A 98 4.19 6.82 -5.62
CA HIS A 98 4.75 6.14 -6.79
C HIS A 98 3.79 5.05 -7.31
N SER A 99 3.38 4.11 -6.45
CA SER A 99 2.47 3.04 -6.86
C SER A 99 1.08 3.56 -7.25
N TRP A 100 0.59 4.62 -6.59
CA TRP A 100 -0.63 5.32 -6.99
C TRP A 100 -0.53 5.88 -8.41
N PHE A 101 0.61 6.48 -8.78
CA PHE A 101 0.84 6.97 -10.13
C PHE A 101 0.80 5.83 -11.15
N VAL A 102 1.46 4.70 -10.87
CA VAL A 102 1.44 3.50 -11.72
C VAL A 102 0.02 3.01 -11.95
N LEU A 103 -0.75 2.83 -10.86
CA LEU A 103 -2.12 2.32 -10.92
C LEU A 103 -3.06 3.30 -11.65
N LYS A 104 -2.98 4.58 -11.34
CA LYS A 104 -3.88 5.60 -11.91
C LYS A 104 -3.57 5.89 -13.38
N TYR A 105 -2.30 6.13 -13.71
CA TYR A 105 -1.92 6.69 -15.01
C TYR A 105 -1.37 5.67 -15.98
N LEU A 106 -0.62 4.67 -15.52
CA LEU A 106 -0.07 3.64 -16.41
C LEU A 106 -1.09 2.52 -16.64
N LEU A 107 -1.79 2.10 -15.58
CA LEU A 107 -2.80 1.03 -15.64
C LEU A 107 -4.23 1.55 -15.84
N GLY A 108 -4.46 2.85 -15.71
CA GLY A 108 -5.74 3.48 -16.03
C GLY A 108 -6.86 3.26 -15.01
N LEU A 109 -6.54 2.94 -13.75
CA LEU A 109 -7.58 2.79 -12.73
C LEU A 109 -8.14 4.16 -12.33
N ASN A 110 -9.47 4.28 -12.37
CA ASN A 110 -10.15 5.53 -12.07
C ASN A 110 -10.29 5.76 -10.55
N ASN A 111 -10.53 4.68 -9.79
CA ASN A 111 -10.93 4.70 -8.38
C ASN A 111 -9.77 4.38 -7.41
N VAL A 112 -8.60 4.98 -7.62
CA VAL A 112 -7.42 4.78 -6.75
C VAL A 112 -7.12 6.02 -5.93
N ARG A 113 -6.93 5.84 -4.62
CA ARG A 113 -6.53 6.90 -3.67
C ARG A 113 -5.22 6.56 -2.99
N ASN A 114 -4.38 7.57 -2.78
CA ASN A 114 -3.19 7.47 -1.94
C ASN A 114 -3.55 7.88 -0.50
N TYR A 115 -3.30 7.01 0.47
CA TYR A 115 -3.44 7.33 1.88
C TYR A 115 -2.10 7.80 2.44
N ASP A 116 -1.93 9.12 2.52
CA ASP A 116 -0.70 9.82 2.91
C ASP A 116 -0.35 9.64 4.40
N GLY A 117 -1.36 9.57 5.28
CA GLY A 117 -1.17 9.24 6.70
C GLY A 117 -0.51 7.87 6.90
N SER A 118 -0.78 6.92 5.99
CA SER A 118 -0.06 5.66 5.85
C SER A 118 0.12 4.90 7.20
N TRP A 119 1.16 4.07 7.32
CA TRP A 119 1.39 3.28 8.53
C TRP A 119 1.82 4.08 9.76
N THR A 120 2.44 5.26 9.61
CA THR A 120 2.81 6.09 10.77
C THR A 120 1.58 6.67 11.47
N GLU A 121 0.54 7.04 10.73
CA GLU A 121 -0.76 7.37 11.32
C GLU A 121 -1.44 6.09 11.82
N TYR A 122 -1.67 5.12 10.93
CA TYR A 122 -2.51 3.95 11.23
C TYR A 122 -1.96 3.08 12.37
N GLY A 123 -0.67 2.76 12.36
CA GLY A 123 -0.01 1.93 13.36
C GLY A 123 0.13 2.58 14.74
N ASN A 124 -0.27 3.85 14.87
CA ASN A 124 -0.33 4.59 16.13
C ASN A 124 -1.77 4.85 16.62
N LEU A 125 -2.79 4.48 15.84
CA LEU A 125 -4.19 4.63 16.25
C LEU A 125 -4.58 3.60 17.32
N VAL A 126 -5.39 4.05 18.28
CA VAL A 126 -5.96 3.19 19.31
C VAL A 126 -7.20 2.48 18.77
N GLY A 127 -7.27 1.16 18.96
CA GLY A 127 -8.48 0.38 18.69
C GLY A 127 -8.77 0.12 17.20
N VAL A 128 -7.81 0.34 16.31
CA VAL A 128 -7.95 -0.01 14.89
C VAL A 128 -7.56 -1.47 14.65
N PRO A 129 -8.17 -2.15 13.67
CA PRO A 129 -7.84 -3.54 13.38
C PRO A 129 -6.50 -3.63 12.65
N ILE A 130 -5.66 -4.61 13.03
CA ILE A 130 -4.34 -4.87 12.44
C ILE A 130 -4.21 -6.37 12.21
N GLU A 131 -3.72 -6.76 11.03
CA GLU A 131 -3.37 -8.13 10.67
C GLU A 131 -1.84 -8.30 10.60
N LYS A 132 -1.35 -9.54 10.75
CA LYS A 132 0.07 -9.90 10.71
C LYS A 132 0.25 -11.16 9.88
#